data_AF-A0A9N8H6H6-F1
#
_entry.id   AF-A0A9N8H6H6-F1
#
_cell.length_a   1.000
_cell.length_b   1.000
_cell.length_c   1.000
_cell.angle_alpha   90.00
_cell.angle_beta   90.00
_cell.angle_gamma   90.00
#
_symmetry.space_group_name_H-M   'P 1'
#
loop_
_entity.id
_entity.type
_entity.pdbx_description
1 polymer ?
#
loop_
_entity_poly.entity_id
_entity_poly.type
_entity_poly.pdbx_seq_one_letter_code
_entity_poly.pdbx_strand_id
1 'polypeptide(L)'
;MVASVVSTESTNSTASKSSSGGGGAPKPMPMAVMRNAHEVIRGAMDDIQESIDNGDFEAARAAWTQFNRFSDLHMKMEEGRKGSNAKGLFAMVDEHADKAARKAGLRDHHMNLYELEEDVVDIFDKAPDIDRAREVYPIFRQENESHLKEEEDVLMPAIQKMIKSGVPVKKYIETDIIPLLLAKEGDMEFFIKFSNEVLIRHDNVDGKPRVRVWNHALWSVATPEQWKEWDAWIKEVLPEGKYAEVDNAIQAFRNEQKAKKQAKKDAEAAKEVPPIANIDVGGRSRSRSPKQFFKKIFS
;
A
#
# COMPACT_ATOMS: atom_id res chain seq x y z
N MET A 1 23.18 15.06 48.80
CA MET A 1 23.90 13.92 48.19
C MET A 1 23.14 13.54 46.93
N VAL A 2 23.67 13.92 45.76
CA VAL A 2 23.00 13.76 44.47
C VAL A 2 23.46 12.44 43.87
N ALA A 3 22.57 11.45 43.81
CA ALA A 3 22.86 10.17 43.19
C ALA A 3 22.75 10.32 41.68
N SER A 4 23.91 10.28 41.01
CA SER A 4 24.03 10.22 39.56
C SER A 4 23.64 8.82 39.09
N VAL A 5 22.54 8.70 38.35
CA VAL A 5 22.12 7.46 37.71
C VAL A 5 22.66 7.47 36.29
N VAL A 6 23.72 6.68 36.07
CA VAL A 6 24.28 6.43 34.74
C VAL A 6 23.33 5.46 34.02
N SER A 7 22.66 5.96 32.99
CA SER A 7 21.81 5.16 32.11
C SER A 7 22.69 4.45 31.08
N THR A 8 22.74 3.11 31.11
CA THR A 8 23.42 2.30 30.10
C THR A 8 22.49 2.01 28.95
N GLU A 9 22.72 2.64 27.80
CA GLU A 9 22.09 2.30 26.52
C GLU A 9 22.49 0.88 26.10
N SER A 10 21.51 -0.04 26.12
CA SER A 10 21.64 -1.38 25.56
C SER A 10 21.20 -1.33 24.10
N THR A 11 22.17 -1.29 23.18
CA THR A 11 21.93 -1.42 21.74
C THR A 11 21.64 -2.87 21.38
N ASN A 12 20.37 -3.26 21.54
CA ASN A 12 19.92 -4.60 21.16
C ASN A 12 19.65 -4.63 19.64
N SER A 13 20.72 -4.78 18.86
CA SER A 13 20.66 -5.03 17.41
C SER A 13 20.10 -6.42 17.16
N THR A 14 18.77 -6.50 17.02
CA THR A 14 18.11 -7.71 16.53
C THR A 14 18.15 -7.68 15.01
N ALA A 15 19.08 -8.47 14.46
CA ALA A 15 19.14 -8.75 13.04
C ALA A 15 17.80 -9.34 12.56
N SER A 16 17.06 -8.52 11.82
CA SER A 16 15.86 -8.90 11.08
C SER A 16 16.20 -10.07 10.15
N LYS A 17 15.62 -11.25 10.43
CA LYS A 17 15.64 -12.39 9.52
C LYS A 17 14.82 -12.02 8.29
N SER A 18 15.50 -11.63 7.22
CA SER A 18 14.90 -11.48 5.89
C SER A 18 14.38 -12.84 5.43
N SER A 19 13.05 -12.99 5.40
CA SER A 19 12.42 -14.17 4.81
C SER A 19 12.64 -14.15 3.30
N SER A 20 13.58 -14.96 2.84
CA SER A 20 13.98 -15.18 1.45
C SER A 20 12.93 -15.99 0.66
N GLY A 21 11.68 -15.51 0.64
CA GLY A 21 10.60 -16.10 -0.14
C GLY A 21 10.55 -15.55 -1.57
N GLY A 22 11.18 -16.26 -2.51
CA GLY A 22 11.02 -16.07 -3.96
C GLY A 22 11.63 -14.79 -4.53
N GLY A 23 12.85 -14.86 -5.06
CA GLY A 23 13.67 -13.74 -5.55
C GLY A 23 13.19 -13.00 -6.80
N GLY A 24 11.92 -12.56 -6.83
CA GLY A 24 11.41 -11.60 -7.81
C GLY A 24 11.53 -10.16 -7.32
N ALA A 25 11.37 -9.19 -8.21
CA ALA A 25 11.29 -7.80 -7.78
C ALA A 25 10.02 -7.60 -6.94
N PRO A 26 10.04 -6.72 -5.92
CA PRO A 26 8.84 -6.40 -5.17
C PRO A 26 7.73 -5.96 -6.13
N LYS A 27 6.52 -6.52 -5.99
CA LYS A 27 5.37 -6.14 -6.80
C LYS A 27 4.66 -4.95 -6.16
N PRO A 28 4.19 -3.96 -6.93
CA PRO A 28 3.33 -2.93 -6.37
C PRO A 28 2.01 -3.54 -5.91
N MET A 29 1.47 -2.98 -4.83
CA MET A 29 0.17 -3.37 -4.28
C MET A 29 -0.75 -2.14 -4.37
N PRO A 30 -1.56 -1.99 -5.43
CA PRO A 30 -2.38 -0.79 -5.64
C PRO A 30 -3.22 -0.38 -4.42
N MET A 31 -3.83 -1.34 -3.72
CA MET A 31 -4.64 -1.06 -2.52
C MET A 31 -3.83 -0.57 -1.31
N ALA A 32 -2.50 -0.61 -1.37
CA ALA A 32 -1.68 0.00 -0.32
C ALA A 32 -1.84 1.53 -0.29
N VAL A 33 -2.38 2.17 -1.33
CA VAL A 33 -2.79 3.59 -1.30
C VAL A 33 -3.93 3.84 -0.31
N MET A 34 -4.79 2.87 -0.03
CA MET A 34 -5.80 3.01 1.03
C MET A 34 -5.25 2.50 2.36
N ARG A 35 -4.67 1.29 2.37
CA ARG A 35 -4.18 0.66 3.60
C ARG A 35 -3.14 1.53 4.32
N ASN A 36 -2.16 2.08 3.62
CA ASN A 36 -1.15 2.89 4.28
C ASN A 36 -1.63 4.31 4.61
N ALA A 37 -2.78 4.76 4.08
CA ALA A 37 -3.41 5.99 4.56
C ALA A 37 -3.90 5.80 6.01
N HIS A 38 -4.33 4.59 6.40
CA HIS A 38 -4.64 4.27 7.80
C HIS A 38 -3.38 4.34 8.68
N GLU A 39 -2.22 3.96 8.14
CA GLU A 39 -0.94 4.07 8.86
C GLU A 39 -0.51 5.54 8.99
N VAL A 40 -0.84 6.40 8.02
CA VAL A 40 -0.68 7.87 8.12
C VAL A 40 -1.61 8.43 9.20
N ILE A 41 -2.88 8.03 9.23
CA ILE A 41 -3.84 8.42 10.27
C ILE A 41 -3.31 8.05 11.65
N ARG A 42 -2.84 6.81 11.85
CA ARG A 42 -2.23 6.36 13.11
C ARG A 42 -1.02 7.19 13.53
N GLY A 43 -0.06 7.37 12.62
CA GLY A 43 1.15 8.15 12.91
C GLY A 43 0.85 9.62 13.22
N ALA A 44 -0.10 10.22 12.51
CA ALA A 44 -0.52 11.59 12.77
C ALA A 44 -1.25 11.71 14.13
N MET A 45 -2.05 10.72 14.51
CA MET A 45 -2.66 10.69 15.84
C MET A 45 -1.63 10.55 16.96
N ASP A 46 -0.56 9.79 16.72
CA ASP A 46 0.56 9.66 17.66
C ASP A 46 1.32 10.98 17.81
N ASP A 47 1.58 11.70 16.70
CA ASP A 47 2.23 13.01 16.72
C ASP A 47 1.42 14.06 17.52
N ILE A 48 0.08 14.03 17.39
CA ILE A 48 -0.83 14.92 18.16
C ILE A 48 -0.80 14.54 19.65
N GLN A 49 -0.91 13.25 19.97
CA GLN A 49 -0.87 12.79 21.36
C GLN A 49 0.45 13.16 22.03
N GLU A 50 1.59 12.96 21.36
CA GLU A 50 2.90 13.34 21.88
C GLU A 50 2.97 14.84 22.18
N SER A 51 2.44 15.68 21.29
CA SER A 51 2.38 17.13 21.51
C SER A 51 1.52 17.50 22.72
N ILE A 52 0.37 16.84 22.91
CA ILE A 52 -0.50 17.01 24.08
C ILE A 52 0.21 16.60 25.38
N ASP A 53 0.88 15.44 25.37
CA ASP A 53 1.61 14.88 26.51
C ASP A 53 2.76 15.80 26.93
N ASN A 54 3.44 16.41 25.97
CA ASN A 54 4.49 17.41 26.19
C ASN A 54 3.94 18.79 26.61
N GLY A 55 2.62 19.00 26.55
CA GLY A 55 1.98 20.28 26.85
C GLY A 55 2.21 21.35 25.77
N ASP A 56 2.63 20.96 24.57
CA ASP A 56 2.79 21.86 23.43
C ASP A 56 1.48 21.94 22.64
N PHE A 57 0.59 22.82 23.09
CA PHE A 57 -0.74 22.98 22.49
C PHE A 57 -0.68 23.48 21.05
N GLU A 58 0.25 24.37 20.72
CA GLU A 58 0.37 24.91 19.36
C GLU A 58 0.87 23.85 18.37
N ALA A 59 1.82 23.02 18.78
CA ALA A 59 2.23 21.86 17.98
C ALA A 59 1.07 20.86 17.80
N ALA A 60 0.33 20.56 18.87
CA ALA A 60 -0.83 19.67 18.81
C ALA A 60 -1.91 20.21 17.87
N ARG A 61 -2.22 21.51 17.94
CA ARG A 61 -3.17 22.19 17.06
C ARG A 61 -2.73 22.16 15.59
N ALA A 62 -1.46 22.44 15.33
CA ALA A 62 -0.91 22.41 13.98
C ALA A 62 -0.99 21.00 13.39
N ALA A 63 -0.64 19.98 14.17
CA ALA A 63 -0.76 18.58 13.77
C ALA A 63 -2.22 18.17 13.54
N TRP A 64 -3.14 18.57 14.43
CA TRP A 64 -4.59 18.35 14.28
C TRP A 64 -5.13 18.94 12.98
N THR A 65 -4.75 20.18 12.64
CA THR A 65 -5.20 20.84 11.41
C THR A 65 -4.80 20.04 10.15
N GLN A 66 -3.57 19.53 10.10
CA GLN A 66 -3.13 18.72 8.96
C GLN A 66 -3.80 17.34 8.96
N PHE A 67 -3.94 16.73 10.14
CA PHE A 67 -4.62 15.44 10.33
C PHE A 67 -6.08 15.49 9.85
N ASN A 68 -6.87 16.45 10.34
CA ASN A 68 -8.29 16.60 9.97
C ASN A 68 -8.43 16.78 8.44
N ARG A 69 -7.60 17.63 7.83
CA ARG A 69 -7.57 17.78 6.37
C ARG A 69 -7.23 16.48 5.64
N PHE A 70 -6.29 15.68 6.16
CA PHE A 70 -5.92 14.40 5.57
C PHE A 70 -7.05 13.37 5.71
N SER A 71 -7.64 13.25 6.89
CA SER A 71 -8.77 12.37 7.18
C SER A 71 -9.96 12.69 6.29
N ASP A 72 -10.29 13.97 6.08
CA ASP A 72 -11.33 14.41 5.15
C ASP A 72 -11.09 13.92 3.71
N LEU A 73 -9.85 13.97 3.24
CA LEU A 73 -9.49 13.48 1.91
C LEU A 73 -9.58 11.95 1.81
N HIS A 74 -9.14 11.25 2.85
CA HIS A 74 -9.23 9.78 2.94
C HIS A 74 -10.69 9.30 3.00
N MET A 75 -11.53 9.90 3.84
CA MET A 75 -12.96 9.60 3.91
C MET A 75 -13.66 9.85 2.57
N LYS A 76 -13.32 10.93 1.87
CA LYS A 76 -13.82 11.16 0.49
C LYS A 76 -13.48 10.00 -0.43
N MET A 77 -12.26 9.46 -0.36
CA MET A 77 -11.83 8.30 -1.16
C MET A 77 -12.64 7.04 -0.84
N GLU A 78 -13.12 6.90 0.39
CA GLU A 78 -13.94 5.76 0.83
C GLU A 78 -15.40 5.88 0.43
N GLU A 79 -15.99 7.04 0.69
CA GLU A 79 -17.40 7.34 0.45
C GLU A 79 -17.72 7.61 -1.03
N GLY A 80 -16.75 8.15 -1.77
CA GLY A 80 -16.95 8.67 -3.11
C GLY A 80 -17.60 10.06 -3.12
N ARG A 81 -18.01 10.51 -4.31
CA ARG A 81 -18.67 11.82 -4.48
C ARG A 81 -19.99 11.69 -5.22
N LYS A 82 -21.07 12.16 -4.59
CA LYS A 82 -22.40 12.22 -5.22
C LYS A 82 -22.35 13.05 -6.50
N GLY A 83 -22.88 12.50 -7.59
CA GLY A 83 -22.88 13.15 -8.91
C GLY A 83 -21.54 13.07 -9.67
N SER A 84 -20.53 12.41 -9.10
CA SER A 84 -19.29 12.06 -9.81
C SER A 84 -19.33 10.61 -10.30
N ASN A 85 -18.47 10.28 -11.26
CA ASN A 85 -18.18 8.89 -11.62
C ASN A 85 -17.29 8.20 -10.56
N ALA A 86 -16.67 8.97 -9.67
CA ALA A 86 -15.83 8.44 -8.61
C ALA A 86 -16.66 7.96 -7.41
N LYS A 87 -16.93 6.65 -7.40
CA LYS A 87 -17.85 6.00 -6.45
C LYS A 87 -17.24 5.71 -5.07
N GLY A 88 -15.92 5.79 -4.91
CA GLY A 88 -15.23 5.46 -3.67
C GLY A 88 -15.08 3.97 -3.39
N LEU A 89 -14.24 3.66 -2.39
CA LEU A 89 -13.89 2.30 -1.98
C LEU A 89 -15.10 1.47 -1.54
N PHE A 90 -15.98 2.04 -0.71
CA PHE A 90 -17.09 1.29 -0.15
C PHE A 90 -18.10 0.87 -1.21
N ALA A 91 -18.36 1.71 -2.21
CA ALA A 91 -19.24 1.35 -3.31
C ALA A 91 -18.66 0.21 -4.15
N MET A 92 -17.34 0.24 -4.42
CA MET A 92 -16.64 -0.84 -5.13
C MET A 92 -16.76 -2.16 -4.34
N VAL A 93 -16.51 -2.14 -3.04
CA VAL A 93 -16.63 -3.34 -2.19
C VAL A 93 -18.08 -3.83 -2.14
N ASP A 94 -19.05 -2.94 -1.99
CA ASP A 94 -20.46 -3.32 -1.98
C ASP A 94 -20.93 -3.92 -3.32
N GLU A 95 -20.37 -3.47 -4.44
CA GLU A 95 -20.67 -4.00 -5.78
C GLU A 95 -20.16 -5.44 -5.95
N HIS A 96 -18.99 -5.77 -5.40
CA HIS A 96 -18.26 -7.01 -5.73
C HIS A 96 -18.09 -8.00 -4.57
N ALA A 97 -18.42 -7.62 -3.34
CA ALA A 97 -18.20 -8.42 -2.14
C ALA A 97 -19.45 -8.53 -1.25
N ASP A 98 -20.60 -8.87 -1.85
CA ASP A 98 -21.84 -9.18 -1.12
C ASP A 98 -22.25 -8.09 -0.11
N LYS A 99 -22.15 -6.83 -0.54
CA LYS A 99 -22.50 -5.65 0.29
C LYS A 99 -21.72 -5.61 1.61
N ALA A 100 -20.48 -6.09 1.65
CA ALA A 100 -19.69 -6.22 2.88
C ALA A 100 -19.57 -4.90 3.66
N ALA A 101 -19.25 -3.79 2.99
CA ALA A 101 -19.11 -2.49 3.65
C ALA A 101 -20.44 -2.02 4.25
N ARG A 102 -21.54 -2.15 3.50
CA ARG A 102 -22.88 -1.83 4.01
C ARG A 102 -23.33 -2.74 5.16
N LYS A 103 -23.08 -4.05 5.06
CA LYS A 103 -23.48 -5.02 6.10
C LYS A 103 -22.73 -4.79 7.41
N ALA A 104 -21.49 -4.33 7.33
CA ALA A 104 -20.69 -3.94 8.49
C ALA A 104 -21.01 -2.53 9.00
N GLY A 105 -21.81 -1.73 8.29
CA GLY A 105 -22.15 -0.37 8.74
C GLY A 105 -20.96 0.61 8.70
N LEU A 106 -19.94 0.38 7.88
CA LEU A 106 -18.70 1.18 7.90
C LEU A 106 -18.94 2.69 7.69
N ARG A 107 -19.95 3.06 6.89
CA ARG A 107 -20.34 4.46 6.67
C ARG A 107 -20.98 5.11 7.89
N ASP A 108 -21.67 4.32 8.71
CA ASP A 108 -22.34 4.84 9.90
C ASP A 108 -21.30 5.19 10.98
N HIS A 109 -20.15 4.51 11.00
CA HIS A 109 -19.04 4.82 11.89
C HIS A 109 -18.40 6.18 11.60
N HIS A 110 -18.32 6.60 10.34
CA HIS A 110 -17.90 7.96 9.97
C HIS A 110 -18.81 9.02 10.60
N MET A 111 -20.13 8.77 10.66
CA MET A 111 -21.07 9.69 11.29
C MET A 111 -20.87 9.79 12.81
N ASN A 112 -20.58 8.66 13.46
CA ASN A 112 -20.30 8.65 14.91
C ASN A 112 -18.98 9.35 15.24
N LEU A 113 -17.94 9.18 14.40
CA LEU A 113 -16.67 9.87 14.57
C LEU A 113 -16.81 11.39 14.41
N TYR A 114 -17.72 11.88 13.56
CA TYR A 114 -17.96 13.31 13.42
C TYR A 114 -18.40 13.98 14.73
N GLU A 115 -19.22 13.31 15.55
CA GLU A 115 -19.65 13.89 16.83
C GLU A 115 -18.47 14.06 17.81
N LEU A 116 -17.56 13.08 17.87
CA LEU A 116 -16.34 13.18 18.67
C LEU A 116 -15.33 14.17 18.07
N GLU A 117 -15.28 14.25 16.75
CA GLU A 117 -14.43 15.20 16.04
C GLU A 117 -14.87 16.64 16.29
N GLU A 118 -16.17 16.93 16.39
CA GLU A 118 -16.67 18.27 16.75
C GLU A 118 -16.13 18.73 18.11
N ASP A 119 -16.11 17.84 19.12
CA ASP A 119 -15.52 18.15 20.43
C ASP A 119 -14.02 18.48 20.31
N VAL A 120 -13.29 17.74 19.48
CA VAL A 120 -11.85 17.95 19.26
C VAL A 120 -11.59 19.25 18.48
N VAL A 121 -12.40 19.56 17.46
CA VAL A 121 -12.36 20.83 16.72
C VAL A 121 -12.65 22.00 17.65
N ASP A 122 -13.63 21.86 18.55
CA ASP A 122 -13.94 22.90 19.52
C ASP A 122 -12.73 23.20 20.42
N ILE A 123 -12.02 22.18 20.88
CA ILE A 123 -10.81 22.31 21.69
C ILE A 123 -9.68 22.98 20.91
N PHE A 124 -9.38 22.53 19.69
CA PHE A 124 -8.21 23.03 18.95
C PHE A 124 -8.44 24.38 18.29
N ASP A 125 -9.67 24.69 17.84
CA ASP A 125 -9.92 25.88 17.04
C ASP A 125 -10.80 26.95 17.69
N LYS A 126 -11.82 26.57 18.47
CA LYS A 126 -12.81 27.53 18.98
C LYS A 126 -12.53 27.97 20.41
N ALA A 127 -12.13 27.04 21.27
CA ALA A 127 -11.83 27.25 22.69
C ALA A 127 -10.53 26.51 23.08
N PRO A 128 -9.36 27.04 22.68
CA PRO A 128 -8.04 26.49 23.02
C PRO A 128 -7.86 26.10 24.49
N ASP A 129 -7.75 24.79 24.76
CA ASP A 129 -7.61 24.25 26.12
C ASP A 129 -6.82 22.92 26.10
N ILE A 130 -5.57 22.97 26.59
CA ILE A 130 -4.67 21.80 26.63
C ILE A 130 -5.11 20.76 27.67
N ASP A 131 -5.70 21.17 28.78
CA ASP A 131 -6.16 20.23 29.81
C ASP A 131 -7.39 19.48 29.30
N ARG A 132 -8.29 20.19 28.60
CA ARG A 132 -9.41 19.54 27.91
C ARG A 132 -8.94 18.63 26.77
N ALA A 133 -7.90 19.01 26.02
CA ALA A 133 -7.30 18.16 24.99
C ALA A 133 -6.79 16.84 25.58
N ARG A 134 -6.14 16.86 26.75
CA ARG A 134 -5.68 15.64 27.47
C ARG A 134 -6.82 14.70 27.85
N GLU A 135 -8.01 15.23 28.12
CA GLU A 135 -9.18 14.43 28.49
C GLU A 135 -9.89 13.84 27.26
N VAL A 136 -10.10 14.65 26.22
CA VAL A 136 -10.98 14.30 25.09
C VAL A 136 -10.23 13.59 23.97
N TYR A 137 -9.02 14.05 23.64
CA TYR A 137 -8.28 13.52 22.49
C TYR A 137 -7.98 12.01 22.58
N PRO A 138 -7.60 11.43 23.73
CA PRO A 138 -7.40 9.99 23.84
C PRO A 138 -8.66 9.16 23.53
N ILE A 139 -9.85 9.68 23.83
CA ILE A 139 -11.13 9.03 23.52
C ILE A 139 -11.34 9.01 22.01
N PHE A 140 -11.21 10.17 21.35
CA PHE A 140 -11.28 10.27 19.90
C PHE A 140 -10.28 9.32 19.21
N ARG A 141 -9.02 9.34 19.65
CA ARG A 141 -7.95 8.48 19.11
C ARG A 141 -8.29 6.99 19.26
N GLN A 142 -8.82 6.58 20.40
CA GLN A 142 -9.23 5.20 20.64
C GLN A 142 -10.37 4.76 19.71
N GLU A 143 -11.42 5.58 19.57
CA GLU A 143 -12.55 5.29 18.70
C GLU A 143 -12.15 5.27 17.23
N ASN A 144 -11.30 6.20 16.80
CA ASN A 144 -10.77 6.22 15.44
C ASN A 144 -9.89 4.99 15.15
N GLU A 145 -9.03 4.56 16.08
CA GLU A 145 -8.27 3.31 15.91
C GLU A 145 -9.18 2.08 15.81
N SER A 146 -10.27 2.05 16.60
CA SER A 146 -11.26 0.98 16.53
C SER A 146 -11.94 0.94 15.16
N HIS A 147 -12.34 2.11 14.64
CA HIS A 147 -12.92 2.26 13.30
C HIS A 147 -11.97 1.76 12.20
N LEU A 148 -10.72 2.23 12.17
CA LEU A 148 -9.73 1.80 11.17
C LEU A 148 -9.51 0.28 11.20
N LYS A 149 -9.51 -0.32 12.40
CA LYS A 149 -9.38 -1.76 12.56
C LYS A 149 -10.57 -2.51 12.01
N GLU A 150 -11.79 -2.05 12.28
CA GLU A 150 -13.01 -2.66 11.76
C GLU A 150 -13.05 -2.60 10.22
N GLU A 151 -12.69 -1.44 9.65
CA GLU A 151 -12.53 -1.31 8.21
C GLU A 151 -11.51 -2.29 7.65
N GLU A 152 -10.33 -2.41 8.26
CA GLU A 152 -9.31 -3.36 7.82
C GLU A 152 -9.80 -4.82 7.89
N ASP A 153 -10.48 -5.19 8.99
CA ASP A 153 -11.00 -6.53 9.22
C ASP A 153 -12.11 -6.91 8.21
N VAL A 154 -12.88 -5.94 7.72
CA VAL A 154 -13.95 -6.14 6.72
C VAL A 154 -13.41 -6.03 5.30
N LEU A 155 -12.71 -4.94 4.99
CA LEU A 155 -12.31 -4.57 3.64
C LEU A 155 -11.16 -5.45 3.15
N MET A 156 -10.17 -5.79 3.98
CA MET A 156 -9.01 -6.53 3.51
C MET A 156 -9.37 -7.94 3.01
N PRO A 157 -10.16 -8.75 3.75
CA PRO A 157 -10.64 -10.04 3.24
C PRO A 157 -11.53 -9.89 2.00
N ALA A 158 -12.40 -8.87 1.95
CA ALA A 158 -13.27 -8.61 0.82
C ALA A 158 -12.48 -8.29 -0.45
N ILE A 159 -11.51 -7.38 -0.36
CA ILE A 159 -10.59 -7.01 -1.44
C ILE A 159 -9.79 -8.24 -1.91
N GLN A 160 -9.26 -9.05 -1.00
CA GLN A 160 -8.54 -10.27 -1.37
C GLN A 160 -9.44 -11.25 -2.15
N LYS A 161 -10.70 -11.41 -1.73
CA LYS A 161 -11.69 -12.23 -2.44
C LYS A 161 -11.99 -11.66 -3.84
N MET A 162 -12.12 -10.34 -3.96
CA MET A 162 -12.31 -9.65 -5.24
C MET A 162 -11.14 -9.89 -6.19
N ILE A 163 -9.90 -9.73 -5.72
CA ILE A 163 -8.68 -9.98 -6.51
C ILE A 163 -8.63 -11.44 -6.98
N LYS A 164 -8.90 -12.40 -6.09
CA LYS A 164 -8.95 -13.84 -6.43
C LYS A 164 -10.04 -14.15 -7.47
N SER A 165 -11.11 -13.37 -7.49
CA SER A 165 -12.23 -13.51 -8.44
C SER A 165 -12.00 -12.75 -9.75
N GLY A 166 -10.83 -12.14 -9.95
CA GLY A 166 -10.47 -11.44 -11.18
C GLY A 166 -11.02 -10.01 -11.28
N VAL A 167 -11.55 -9.44 -10.19
CA VAL A 167 -11.99 -8.04 -10.18
C VAL A 167 -10.77 -7.12 -10.40
N PRO A 168 -10.83 -6.16 -11.35
CA PRO A 168 -9.70 -5.31 -11.70
C PRO A 168 -9.52 -4.17 -10.67
N VAL A 169 -9.21 -4.51 -9.42
CA VAL A 169 -9.12 -3.54 -8.29
C VAL A 169 -8.23 -2.34 -8.62
N LYS A 170 -7.11 -2.55 -9.31
CA LYS A 170 -6.24 -1.46 -9.78
C LYS A 170 -7.01 -0.41 -10.60
N LYS A 171 -7.84 -0.86 -11.54
CA LYS A 171 -8.63 0.02 -12.40
C LYS A 171 -9.63 0.83 -11.59
N TYR A 172 -10.26 0.23 -10.58
CA TYR A 172 -11.16 0.96 -9.68
C TYR A 172 -10.43 2.02 -8.86
N ILE A 173 -9.20 1.75 -8.41
CA ILE A 173 -8.40 2.81 -7.76
C ILE A 173 -8.16 3.97 -8.73
N GLU A 174 -7.79 3.67 -9.97
CA GLU A 174 -7.52 4.67 -11.02
C GLU A 174 -8.77 5.49 -11.41
N THR A 175 -9.95 4.88 -11.47
CA THR A 175 -11.17 5.52 -11.99
C THR A 175 -12.14 6.01 -10.94
N ASP A 176 -12.19 5.35 -9.78
CA ASP A 176 -13.27 5.53 -8.80
C ASP A 176 -12.79 6.11 -7.47
N ILE A 177 -11.48 6.09 -7.20
CA ILE A 177 -10.87 6.51 -5.92
C ILE A 177 -9.93 7.71 -6.13
N ILE A 178 -8.82 7.54 -6.84
CA ILE A 178 -7.82 8.62 -7.06
C ILE A 178 -8.42 9.90 -7.64
N PRO A 179 -9.40 9.86 -8.57
CA PRO A 179 -9.99 11.09 -9.10
C PRO A 179 -10.65 12.00 -8.05
N LEU A 180 -10.94 11.50 -6.85
CA LEU A 180 -11.47 12.31 -5.74
C LEU A 180 -10.41 13.27 -5.19
N LEU A 181 -9.14 12.87 -5.21
CA LEU A 181 -8.00 13.72 -4.83
C LEU A 181 -7.58 14.70 -5.93
N LEU A 182 -7.91 14.39 -7.18
CA LEU A 182 -7.61 15.24 -8.35
C LEU A 182 -8.75 16.22 -8.69
N ALA A 183 -9.90 16.08 -8.05
CA ALA A 183 -11.00 17.03 -8.21
C ALA A 183 -10.64 18.39 -7.61
N LYS A 184 -11.39 19.44 -7.98
CA LYS A 184 -11.18 20.82 -7.48
C LYS A 184 -11.16 20.94 -5.95
N GLU A 185 -11.89 20.10 -5.25
CA GLU A 185 -11.99 20.05 -3.77
C GLU A 185 -11.09 18.97 -3.16
N GLY A 186 -10.34 18.26 -4.00
CA GLY A 186 -9.28 17.35 -3.59
C GLY A 186 -7.94 18.06 -3.52
N ASP A 187 -6.94 17.40 -2.94
CA ASP A 187 -5.59 17.93 -2.85
C ASP A 187 -4.56 16.81 -2.87
N MET A 188 -4.25 16.31 -4.07
CA MET A 188 -3.30 15.22 -4.26
C MET A 188 -1.88 15.57 -3.77
N GLU A 189 -1.44 16.82 -3.94
CA GLU A 189 -0.09 17.24 -3.52
C GLU A 189 0.02 17.16 -2.01
N PHE A 190 -0.92 17.78 -1.28
CA PHE A 190 -0.96 17.71 0.17
C PHE A 190 -1.06 16.25 0.64
N PHE A 191 -1.98 15.46 0.07
CA PHE A 191 -2.18 14.06 0.45
C PHE A 191 -0.88 13.25 0.32
N ILE A 192 -0.13 13.41 -0.77
CA ILE A 192 1.16 12.72 -0.97
C ILE A 192 2.23 13.23 -0.01
N LYS A 193 2.40 14.55 0.12
CA LYS A 193 3.47 15.14 0.94
C LYS A 193 3.26 14.81 2.42
N PHE A 194 2.07 15.07 2.95
CA PHE A 194 1.73 14.77 4.34
C PHE A 194 1.86 13.29 4.66
N SER A 195 1.37 12.40 3.76
CA SER A 195 1.57 10.95 3.93
C SER A 195 3.03 10.59 4.09
N ASN A 196 3.90 11.12 3.22
CA ASN A 196 5.32 10.80 3.27
C ASN A 196 5.99 11.36 4.53
N GLU A 197 5.68 12.58 4.95
CA GLU A 197 6.21 13.16 6.19
C GLU A 197 5.89 12.30 7.40
N VAL A 198 4.62 11.90 7.55
CA VAL A 198 4.18 11.03 8.65
C VAL A 198 4.82 9.64 8.53
N LEU A 199 4.77 9.02 7.36
CA LEU A 199 5.33 7.69 7.16
C LEU A 199 6.85 7.64 7.37
N ILE A 200 7.61 8.73 7.14
CA ILE A 200 9.04 8.78 7.45
C ILE A 200 9.27 8.66 8.96
N ARG A 201 8.50 9.40 9.77
CA ARG A 201 8.61 9.38 11.24
C ARG A 201 8.20 8.02 11.81
N HIS A 202 7.23 7.38 11.17
CA HIS A 202 6.59 6.14 11.63
C HIS A 202 6.90 4.91 10.74
N ASP A 203 8.01 4.94 9.99
CA ASP A 203 8.41 3.83 9.10
C ASP A 203 8.98 2.65 9.90
N ASN A 204 8.79 1.42 9.40
CA ASN A 204 9.40 0.20 9.96
C ASN A 204 9.18 -0.08 11.46
N VAL A 205 8.18 0.52 12.10
CA VAL A 205 7.84 0.24 13.52
C VAL A 205 7.63 -1.26 13.78
N ASP A 206 7.13 -2.00 12.77
CA ASP A 206 6.93 -3.46 12.79
C ASP A 206 7.75 -4.18 11.70
N GLY A 207 8.83 -3.57 11.24
CA GLY A 207 9.67 -4.08 10.15
C GLY A 207 9.05 -3.99 8.76
N LYS A 208 7.91 -3.32 8.60
CA LYS A 208 7.29 -3.08 7.29
C LYS A 208 7.80 -1.79 6.66
N PRO A 209 8.28 -1.83 5.39
CA PRO A 209 8.78 -0.65 4.69
C PRO A 209 7.62 0.17 4.12
N ARG A 210 6.88 0.88 4.99
CA ARG A 210 5.64 1.58 4.67
C ARG A 210 5.86 2.68 3.64
N VAL A 211 6.92 3.48 3.77
CA VAL A 211 7.27 4.55 2.80
C VAL A 211 7.46 3.96 1.40
N ARG A 212 8.25 2.89 1.28
CA ARG A 212 8.49 2.22 0.00
C ARG A 212 7.21 1.64 -0.58
N VAL A 213 6.42 0.94 0.23
CA VAL A 213 5.17 0.29 -0.21
C VAL A 213 4.14 1.32 -0.67
N TRP A 214 4.00 2.43 0.05
CA TRP A 214 3.11 3.53 -0.29
C TRP A 214 3.42 4.14 -1.66
N ASN A 215 4.64 4.63 -1.83
CA ASN A 215 5.03 5.33 -3.07
C ASN A 215 5.08 4.37 -4.27
N HIS A 216 5.43 3.10 -4.06
CA HIS A 216 5.36 2.11 -5.13
C HIS A 216 3.92 1.79 -5.55
N ALA A 217 2.96 1.86 -4.61
CA ALA A 217 1.54 1.73 -4.92
C ALA A 217 1.02 2.94 -5.71
N LEU A 218 1.35 4.17 -5.28
CA LEU A 218 1.04 5.41 -6.01
C LEU A 218 1.57 5.37 -7.44
N TRP A 219 2.85 5.02 -7.62
CA TRP A 219 3.46 4.84 -8.94
C TRP A 219 2.64 3.88 -9.82
N SER A 220 2.18 2.79 -9.22
CA SER A 220 1.51 1.74 -9.97
C SER A 220 0.12 2.12 -10.47
N VAL A 221 -0.53 3.13 -9.87
CA VAL A 221 -1.87 3.61 -10.26
C VAL A 221 -1.82 4.97 -10.97
N ALA A 222 -0.64 5.57 -11.10
CA ALA A 222 -0.45 6.83 -11.81
C ALA A 222 -0.40 6.63 -13.33
N THR A 223 -0.93 7.58 -14.09
CA THR A 223 -0.51 7.76 -15.49
C THR A 223 0.95 8.25 -15.54
N PRO A 224 1.64 8.14 -16.70
CA PRO A 224 3.00 8.68 -16.83
C PRO A 224 3.10 10.18 -16.50
N GLU A 225 2.09 10.96 -16.87
CA GLU A 225 2.02 12.41 -16.62
C GLU A 225 1.81 12.69 -15.13
N GLN A 226 0.87 11.99 -14.50
CA GLN A 226 0.65 12.07 -13.05
C GLN A 226 1.92 11.68 -12.28
N TRP A 227 2.57 10.57 -12.65
CA TRP A 227 3.76 10.12 -11.95
C TRP A 227 4.91 11.12 -12.06
N LYS A 228 5.07 11.77 -13.22
CA LYS A 228 6.11 12.81 -13.39
C LYS A 228 5.96 13.93 -12.37
N GLU A 229 4.72 14.33 -12.09
CA GLU A 229 4.40 15.37 -11.11
C GLU A 229 4.54 14.84 -9.67
N TRP A 230 3.93 13.70 -9.37
CA TRP A 230 3.94 13.10 -8.03
C TRP A 230 5.35 12.71 -7.57
N ASP A 231 6.19 12.20 -8.47
CA ASP A 231 7.59 11.87 -8.21
C ASP A 231 8.40 13.11 -7.79
N ALA A 232 8.07 14.30 -8.31
CA ALA A 232 8.71 15.54 -7.89
C ALA A 232 8.34 15.91 -6.45
N TRP A 233 7.07 15.79 -6.07
CA TRP A 233 6.61 16.02 -4.69
C TRP A 233 7.21 15.00 -3.71
N ILE A 234 7.31 13.74 -4.12
CA ILE A 234 7.92 12.68 -3.31
C ILE A 234 9.41 12.96 -3.08
N LYS A 235 10.15 13.41 -4.10
CA LYS A 235 11.57 13.79 -3.98
C LYS A 235 11.81 14.98 -3.05
N GLU A 236 10.86 15.91 -2.99
CA GLU A 236 10.95 17.09 -2.13
C GLU A 236 10.93 16.71 -0.64
N VAL A 237 10.16 15.67 -0.29
CA VAL A 237 9.91 15.27 1.10
C VAL A 237 10.80 14.10 1.55
N LEU A 238 11.07 13.12 0.68
CA LEU A 238 11.80 11.91 1.08
C LEU A 238 13.30 12.17 1.23
N PRO A 239 13.94 11.71 2.32
CA PRO A 239 15.40 11.61 2.40
C PRO A 239 15.94 10.77 1.25
N GLU A 240 17.14 11.11 0.75
CA GLU A 240 17.76 10.48 -0.43
C GLU A 240 17.75 8.94 -0.38
N GLY A 241 18.13 8.37 0.78
CA GLY A 241 18.12 6.92 0.98
C GLY A 241 16.73 6.29 0.84
N LYS A 242 15.69 6.94 1.37
CA LYS A 242 14.30 6.47 1.27
C LYS A 242 13.75 6.61 -0.15
N TYR A 243 14.08 7.70 -0.84
CA TYR A 243 13.73 7.85 -2.25
C TYR A 243 14.41 6.77 -3.11
N ALA A 244 15.68 6.47 -2.87
CA ALA A 244 16.41 5.42 -3.58
C ALA A 244 15.76 4.04 -3.36
N GLU A 245 15.24 3.72 -2.17
CA GLU A 245 14.48 2.47 -1.93
C GLU A 245 13.23 2.38 -2.82
N VAL A 246 12.51 3.50 -3.01
CA VAL A 246 11.32 3.58 -3.87
C VAL A 246 11.69 3.39 -5.34
N ASP A 247 12.65 4.18 -5.85
CA ASP A 247 13.05 4.10 -7.27
C ASP A 247 13.62 2.72 -7.60
N ASN A 248 14.50 2.16 -6.74
CA ASN A 248 15.04 0.82 -6.94
C ASN A 248 13.94 -0.24 -7.04
N ALA A 249 12.88 -0.15 -6.23
CA ALA A 249 11.74 -1.07 -6.31
C ALA A 249 10.99 -0.93 -7.64
N ILE A 250 10.76 0.31 -8.10
CA ILE A 250 10.09 0.60 -9.38
C ILE A 250 10.94 0.09 -10.56
N GLN A 251 12.25 0.37 -10.57
CA GLN A 251 13.14 -0.06 -11.64
C GLN A 251 13.28 -1.58 -11.69
N ALA A 252 13.44 -2.23 -10.53
CA ALA A 252 13.50 -3.69 -10.45
C ALA A 252 12.23 -4.32 -11.04
N PHE A 253 11.05 -3.81 -10.68
CA PHE A 253 9.79 -4.30 -11.21
C PHE A 253 9.67 -4.06 -12.73
N ARG A 254 10.01 -2.86 -13.23
CA ARG A 254 10.02 -2.56 -14.67
C ARG A 254 10.94 -3.49 -15.46
N ASN A 255 12.14 -3.73 -14.96
CA ASN A 255 13.12 -4.62 -15.60
C ASN A 255 12.61 -6.06 -15.64
N GLU A 256 11.99 -6.54 -14.56
CA GLU A 256 11.36 -7.86 -14.54
C GLU A 256 10.22 -7.98 -15.56
N GLN A 257 9.35 -6.97 -15.69
CA GLN A 257 8.27 -6.98 -16.69
C GLN A 257 8.80 -6.97 -18.13
N LYS A 258 9.86 -6.19 -18.40
CA LYS A 258 10.53 -6.18 -19.71
C LYS A 258 11.11 -7.56 -20.04
N ALA A 259 11.82 -8.18 -19.10
CA ALA A 259 12.39 -9.52 -19.27
C ALA A 259 11.30 -10.57 -19.54
N LYS A 260 10.19 -10.54 -18.79
CA LYS A 260 9.03 -11.43 -19.01
C LYS A 260 8.40 -11.25 -20.39
N LYS A 261 8.22 -10.01 -20.83
CA LYS A 261 7.67 -9.71 -22.17
C LYS A 261 8.60 -10.21 -23.28
N GLN A 262 9.90 -10.00 -23.13
CA GLN A 262 10.90 -10.49 -24.09
C GLN A 262 10.91 -12.02 -24.15
N ALA A 263 10.96 -12.70 -22.99
CA ALA A 263 10.92 -14.16 -22.92
C ALA A 263 9.65 -14.75 -23.57
N LYS A 264 8.50 -14.09 -23.40
CA LYS A 264 7.25 -14.49 -24.07
C LYS A 264 7.36 -14.37 -25.59
N LYS A 265 7.90 -13.24 -26.09
CA LYS A 265 8.11 -13.02 -27.53
C LYS A 265 9.07 -14.05 -28.12
N ASP A 266 10.15 -14.38 -27.42
CA ASP A 266 11.13 -15.39 -27.86
C ASP A 266 10.49 -16.79 -27.89
N ALA A 267 9.67 -17.12 -26.90
CA ALA A 267 8.94 -18.40 -26.86
C ALA A 267 7.86 -18.50 -27.95
N GLU A 268 7.23 -17.39 -28.36
CA GLU A 268 6.30 -17.33 -29.49
C GLU A 268 7.05 -17.50 -30.82
N ALA A 269 8.17 -16.79 -31.02
CA ALA A 269 9.00 -16.92 -32.22
C ALA A 269 9.59 -18.34 -32.41
N ALA A 270 9.97 -19.01 -31.31
CA ALA A 270 10.47 -20.38 -31.36
C ALA A 270 9.40 -21.40 -31.82
N LYS A 271 8.10 -21.11 -31.65
CA LYS A 271 7.01 -21.96 -32.13
C LYS A 271 6.73 -21.79 -33.63
N GLU A 272 7.17 -20.68 -34.22
CA GLU A 272 6.96 -20.38 -35.65
C GLU A 272 8.08 -20.93 -36.56
N VAL A 273 9.18 -21.43 -35.98
CA VAL A 273 10.22 -22.11 -36.76
C VAL A 273 9.64 -23.42 -37.28
N PRO A 274 9.45 -23.59 -38.61
CA PRO A 274 8.89 -24.82 -39.16
C PRO A 274 9.77 -25.99 -38.75
N PRO A 275 9.18 -27.18 -38.48
CA PRO A 275 9.97 -28.35 -38.17
C PRO A 275 10.99 -28.52 -39.29
N ILE A 276 12.27 -28.54 -38.92
CA ILE A 276 13.37 -28.80 -39.87
C ILE A 276 12.95 -30.06 -40.60
N ALA A 277 12.62 -29.92 -41.88
CA ALA A 277 12.29 -31.06 -42.71
C ALA A 277 13.46 -32.02 -42.53
N ASN A 278 13.20 -33.22 -42.00
CA ASN A 278 14.21 -34.25 -41.87
C ASN A 278 14.82 -34.37 -43.26
N ILE A 279 16.02 -33.80 -43.43
CA ILE A 279 16.84 -34.06 -44.58
C ILE A 279 17.10 -35.54 -44.43
N ASP A 280 16.39 -36.33 -45.22
CA ASP A 280 16.67 -37.74 -45.43
C ASP A 280 18.05 -37.78 -46.07
N VAL A 281 19.07 -37.68 -45.22
CA VAL A 281 20.43 -38.02 -45.58
C VAL A 281 20.38 -39.52 -45.75
N GLY A 282 20.02 -39.94 -46.96
CA GLY A 282 19.98 -41.32 -47.42
C GLY A 282 21.37 -41.94 -47.35
N GLY A 283 21.87 -42.14 -46.13
CA GLY A 283 23.00 -42.96 -45.78
C GLY A 283 22.47 -44.35 -45.53
N ARG A 284 22.35 -45.16 -46.59
CA ARG A 284 22.24 -46.61 -46.49
C ARG A 284 23.46 -47.17 -45.76
N SER A 285 23.48 -47.11 -44.43
CA SER A 285 24.39 -47.91 -43.61
C SER A 285 23.74 -49.26 -43.39
N ARG A 286 24.17 -50.25 -44.19
CA ARG A 286 23.85 -51.66 -44.00
C ARG A 286 24.51 -52.15 -42.70
N SER A 287 23.88 -51.96 -41.56
CA SER A 287 24.26 -52.69 -40.35
C SER A 287 23.65 -54.09 -40.42
N ARG A 288 24.53 -55.10 -40.52
CA ARG A 288 24.17 -56.51 -40.41
C ARG A 288 23.72 -56.77 -38.97
N SER A 289 22.48 -57.21 -38.80
CA SER A 289 21.98 -57.78 -37.55
C SER A 289 22.82 -59.02 -37.16
N PRO A 290 23.33 -59.10 -35.91
CA PRO A 290 23.79 -60.35 -35.34
C PRO A 290 22.57 -61.25 -35.10
N LYS A 291 22.57 -62.42 -35.77
CA LYS A 291 21.59 -63.49 -35.54
C LYS A 291 21.57 -63.85 -34.05
N GLN A 292 20.41 -63.66 -33.42
CA GLN A 292 20.11 -64.25 -32.11
C GLN A 292 20.16 -65.78 -32.26
N PHE A 293 21.20 -66.37 -31.66
CA PHE A 293 21.35 -67.81 -31.51
C PHE A 293 20.94 -68.17 -30.07
N PHE A 294 19.64 -68.23 -29.79
CA PHE A 294 19.14 -68.82 -28.55
C PHE A 294 18.78 -70.28 -28.79
N LYS A 295 19.70 -71.15 -28.39
CA LYS A 295 19.58 -72.61 -28.40
C LYS A 295 18.84 -73.02 -27.13
N LYS A 296 17.66 -73.63 -27.28
CA LYS A 296 16.99 -74.47 -26.25
C LYS A 296 17.90 -75.64 -25.89
N ILE A 297 18.20 -75.86 -24.60
CA ILE A 297 18.34 -77.19 -23.99
C ILE A 297 17.83 -77.10 -22.53
N PHE A 298 16.99 -78.08 -22.16
CA PHE A 298 16.34 -78.32 -20.87
C PHE A 298 17.29 -78.95 -19.82
N SER A 299 16.86 -78.87 -18.55
CA SER A 299 17.17 -79.73 -17.38
C SER A 299 18.62 -79.90 -16.96
#